data_AF-A0A811GH41-F1
#
_entry.id   AF-A0A811GH41-F1
#
_cell.length_a   1.000
_cell.length_b   1.000
_cell.length_c   1.000
_cell.angle_alpha   90.00
_cell.angle_beta   90.00
_cell.angle_gamma   90.00
#
_symmetry.space_group_name_H-M   'P 1'
#
loop_
_entity.id
_entity.type
_entity.pdbx_description
1 polymer ?
#
loop_
_entity_poly.entity_id
_entity_poly.type
_entity_poly.pdbx_seq_one_letter_code
_entity_poly.pdbx_strand_id
1 'polypeptide(L)'
;MDQLQLEQGLKNKYGTGKTAFKAFLKDARVYGLGATLGGALAASNANAAVDVSAIVGDLTTDGTAAITAVGTALLALAGIAVIFKWVKAAFFS
;
A
#
# COMPACT_ATOMS: atom_id res chain seq x y z
N MET A 1 -8.93 -8.53 22.46
CA MET A 1 -7.92 -9.25 21.66
C MET A 1 -8.68 -10.12 20.71
N ASP A 2 -8.63 -9.80 19.42
CA ASP A 2 -9.58 -10.35 18.44
C ASP A 2 -9.09 -11.71 17.95
N GLN A 3 -9.91 -12.76 18.10
CA GLN A 3 -9.53 -14.15 17.76
C GLN A 3 -9.02 -14.27 16.32
N LEU A 4 -9.56 -13.43 15.44
CA LEU A 4 -9.21 -13.32 14.02
C LEU A 4 -7.72 -13.03 13.80
N GLN A 5 -7.08 -12.23 14.65
CA GLN A 5 -5.65 -11.91 14.50
C GLN A 5 -4.77 -13.12 14.84
N LEU A 6 -5.12 -13.85 15.89
CA LEU A 6 -4.41 -15.07 16.26
C LEU A 6 -4.54 -16.14 15.17
N GLU A 7 -5.74 -16.29 14.58
CA GLU A 7 -5.97 -17.22 13.48
C GLU A 7 -5.16 -16.87 12.22
N GLN A 8 -5.04 -15.59 11.89
CA GLN A 8 -4.21 -15.14 10.76
C GLN A 8 -2.72 -15.36 11.03
N GLY A 9 -2.25 -15.09 12.25
CA GLY A 9 -0.87 -15.38 12.65
C GLY A 9 -0.52 -16.87 12.60
N LEU A 10 -1.44 -17.74 13.02
CA LEU A 10 -1.27 -19.18 12.89
C LEU A 10 -1.23 -19.62 11.43
N LYS A 11 -2.14 -19.10 10.59
CA LYS A 11 -2.19 -19.41 9.16
C LYS A 11 -0.92 -18.95 8.44
N ASN A 12 -0.36 -17.78 8.79
CA ASN A 12 0.87 -17.27 8.19
C ASN A 12 2.12 -18.03 8.65
N LYS A 13 2.17 -18.45 9.92
CA LYS A 13 3.34 -19.13 10.49
C LYS A 13 3.37 -20.64 10.20
N TYR A 14 2.21 -21.30 10.25
CA TYR A 14 2.10 -22.75 10.14
C TYR A 14 1.38 -23.22 8.87
N GLY A 15 0.69 -22.33 8.15
CA GLY A 15 -0.14 -22.68 6.99
C GLY A 15 -1.51 -23.24 7.38
N THR A 16 -2.19 -23.86 6.42
CA THR A 16 -3.53 -24.45 6.60
C THR A 16 -3.48 -25.97 6.40
N GLY A 17 -4.10 -26.74 7.31
CA GLY A 17 -4.28 -28.20 7.16
C GLY A 17 -3.61 -29.07 8.25
N LYS A 18 -3.64 -30.39 8.05
CA LYS A 18 -3.17 -31.38 9.05
C LYS A 18 -1.68 -31.26 9.36
N THR A 19 -0.87 -30.89 8.36
CA THR A 19 0.57 -30.65 8.47
C THR A 19 0.88 -29.40 9.30
N ALA A 20 0.09 -28.34 9.14
CA ALA A 20 0.19 -27.10 9.91
C ALA A 20 -0.08 -27.34 11.40
N PHE A 21 -1.16 -28.06 11.71
CA PHE A 21 -1.50 -28.41 13.08
C PHE A 21 -0.45 -29.32 13.74
N LYS A 22 0.13 -30.26 12.99
CA LYS A 22 1.23 -31.11 13.48
C LYS A 22 2.48 -30.28 13.81
N ALA A 23 2.82 -29.29 12.99
CA ALA A 23 3.93 -28.38 13.25
C ALA A 23 3.67 -27.49 14.48
N PHE A 24 2.45 -26.97 14.61
CA PHE A 24 2.01 -26.22 15.80
C PHE A 24 2.12 -27.06 17.09
N LEU A 25 1.62 -28.29 17.09
CA LEU A 25 1.69 -29.17 18.27
C LEU A 25 3.13 -29.57 18.61
N LYS A 26 3.98 -29.78 17.61
CA LYS A 26 5.40 -30.06 17.82
C LYS A 26 6.06 -28.88 18.54
N ASP A 27 5.84 -27.66 18.07
CA ASP A 27 6.40 -26.46 18.69
C ASP A 27 5.78 -26.21 20.08
N ALA A 28 4.48 -26.46 20.26
CA ALA A 28 3.80 -26.26 21.53
C ALA A 28 4.30 -27.24 22.60
N ARG A 29 4.69 -28.45 22.18
CA ARG A 29 5.32 -29.44 23.05
C ARG A 29 6.76 -29.07 23.41
N VAL A 30 7.51 -28.47 22.49
CA VAL A 30 8.94 -28.16 22.69
C VAL A 30 9.13 -26.84 23.43
N TYR A 31 8.36 -25.81 23.08
CA TYR A 31 8.52 -24.44 23.58
C TYR A 31 7.41 -24.00 24.55
N GLY A 32 6.37 -24.82 24.72
CA GLY A 32 5.21 -24.50 25.53
C GLY A 32 4.15 -23.70 24.76
N LEU A 33 2.88 -23.88 25.16
CA LEU A 33 1.73 -23.29 24.48
C LEU A 33 1.73 -21.75 24.49
N GLY A 34 2.20 -21.14 25.58
CA GLY A 34 2.29 -19.67 25.69
C GLY A 34 3.29 -19.06 24.70
N ALA A 35 4.45 -19.71 24.52
CA ALA A 35 5.48 -19.24 23.59
C ALA A 35 5.08 -19.47 22.12
N THR A 36 4.37 -20.56 21.82
CA THR A 36 3.90 -20.81 20.45
C THR A 36 2.76 -19.90 20.03
N LEU A 37 1.79 -19.66 20.89
CA LEU A 37 0.73 -18.68 20.64
C LEU A 37 1.30 -17.26 20.59
N GLY A 38 2.24 -16.91 21.47
CA GLY A 38 2.94 -15.61 21.44
C GLY A 38 3.77 -15.42 20.16
N GLY A 39 4.45 -16.48 19.69
CA GLY A 39 5.19 -16.45 18.43
C GLY A 39 4.31 -16.47 17.18
N ALA A 40 3.09 -16.99 17.26
CA ALA A 40 2.10 -16.88 16.19
C ALA A 40 1.44 -15.49 16.18
N LEU A 41 1.25 -14.88 17.36
CA LEU A 41 0.81 -13.49 17.52
C LEU A 41 1.87 -12.50 17.04
N ALA A 42 3.16 -12.75 17.29
CA ALA A 42 4.22 -11.94 16.68
C ALA A 42 4.18 -12.03 15.15
N ALA A 43 3.82 -13.19 14.60
CA ALA A 43 3.66 -13.41 13.16
C ALA A 43 2.34 -12.84 12.58
N SER A 44 1.29 -12.61 13.38
CA SER A 44 0.08 -11.91 12.93
C SER A 44 0.31 -10.42 12.69
N ASN A 45 1.30 -9.82 13.35
CA ASN A 45 1.66 -8.42 13.17
C ASN A 45 2.50 -8.14 11.91
N ALA A 46 3.02 -9.17 11.24
CA ALA A 46 3.80 -9.00 10.01
C ALA A 46 2.94 -8.58 8.79
N ASN A 47 1.62 -8.78 8.87
CA ASN A 47 0.67 -8.42 7.82
C ASN A 47 -0.70 -8.02 8.40
N ALA A 48 -0.75 -7.25 9.50
CA ALA A 48 -1.93 -6.41 9.70
C ALA A 48 -2.07 -5.60 8.41
N ALA A 49 -3.20 -5.73 7.70
CA ALA A 49 -3.43 -4.98 6.48
C ALA A 49 -3.07 -3.52 6.76
N VAL A 50 -1.93 -3.07 6.23
CA VAL A 50 -1.50 -1.69 6.42
C VAL A 50 -2.56 -0.90 5.68
N ASP A 51 -3.41 -0.21 6.43
CA ASP A 51 -4.44 0.62 5.85
C ASP A 51 -3.75 1.79 5.13
N VAL A 52 -3.56 1.61 3.82
CA VAL A 52 -3.00 2.63 2.92
C VAL A 52 -4.12 3.53 2.37
N SER A 53 -5.39 3.33 2.75
CA SER A 53 -6.50 4.12 2.19
C SER A 53 -6.36 5.61 2.50
N ALA A 54 -5.80 5.97 3.66
CA ALA A 54 -5.48 7.36 3.98
C ALA A 54 -4.39 7.93 3.05
N ILE A 55 -3.28 7.22 2.87
CA ILE A 55 -2.18 7.65 1.97
C ILE A 55 -2.65 7.71 0.51
N VAL A 56 -3.49 6.77 0.08
CA VAL A 56 -4.11 6.80 -1.26
C VAL A 56 -5.04 8.00 -1.38
N GLY A 57 -5.80 8.34 -0.34
CA GLY A 57 -6.62 9.54 -0.27
C GLY A 57 -5.81 10.83 -0.47
N ASP A 58 -4.70 10.95 0.27
CA ASP A 58 -3.81 12.12 0.19
C ASP A 58 -3.16 12.25 -1.21
N LEU A 59 -2.66 11.14 -1.77
CA LEU A 59 -2.06 11.12 -3.12
C LEU A 59 -3.07 11.46 -4.22
N THR A 60 -4.31 10.96 -4.11
CA THR A 60 -5.33 11.18 -5.14
C THR A 60 -5.98 12.54 -5.04
N THR A 61 -6.10 13.13 -3.85
CA THR A 61 -6.77 14.41 -3.67
C THR A 61 -5.78 15.57 -3.79
N ASP A 62 -4.81 15.63 -2.89
CA ASP A 62 -3.86 16.75 -2.83
C ASP A 62 -2.79 16.64 -3.92
N GLY A 63 -2.34 15.40 -4.19
CA GLY A 63 -1.38 15.13 -5.27
C GLY A 63 -1.94 15.50 -6.65
N THR A 64 -3.20 15.14 -6.94
CA THR A 64 -3.83 15.48 -8.22
C THR A 64 -4.03 16.98 -8.37
N ALA A 65 -4.46 17.69 -7.31
CA ALA A 65 -4.62 19.14 -7.34
C ALA A 65 -3.32 19.86 -7.71
N ALA A 66 -2.20 19.46 -7.09
CA ALA A 66 -0.90 20.03 -7.38
C ALA A 66 -0.44 19.72 -8.83
N ILE A 67 -0.60 18.48 -9.29
CA ILE A 67 -0.22 18.06 -10.65
C ILE A 67 -1.04 18.81 -11.70
N THR A 68 -2.36 18.94 -11.50
CA THR A 68 -3.22 19.68 -12.43
C THR A 68 -2.87 21.17 -12.46
N ALA A 69 -2.58 21.79 -11.31
CA ALA A 69 -2.16 23.19 -11.26
C ALA A 69 -0.87 23.43 -12.06
N VAL A 70 0.14 22.57 -11.89
CA VAL A 70 1.39 22.68 -12.66
C VAL A 70 1.16 22.38 -14.15
N GLY A 71 0.42 21.32 -14.46
CA GLY A 71 0.13 20.91 -15.84
C GLY A 71 -0.62 22.00 -16.62
N THR A 72 -1.62 22.63 -16.02
CA THR A 72 -2.36 23.74 -16.64
C THR A 72 -1.49 24.97 -16.85
N ALA A 73 -0.61 25.31 -15.90
CA ALA A 73 0.34 26.41 -16.06
C ALA A 73 1.31 26.17 -17.24
N LEU A 74 1.83 24.95 -17.37
CA LEU A 74 2.72 24.57 -18.46
C LEU A 74 2.01 24.61 -19.83
N LEU A 75 0.78 24.09 -19.89
CA LEU A 75 -0.02 24.13 -21.11
C LEU A 75 -0.40 25.57 -21.51
N ALA A 76 -0.68 26.44 -20.54
CA ALA A 76 -0.96 27.84 -20.81
C ALA A 76 0.24 28.56 -21.46
N LEU A 77 1.44 28.39 -20.90
CA LEU A 77 2.67 28.95 -21.50
C LEU A 77 2.94 28.36 -22.90
N ALA A 78 2.77 27.05 -23.06
CA ALA A 78 2.94 26.39 -24.36
C ALA A 78 1.95 26.94 -25.40
N GLY A 79 0.69 27.12 -25.02
CA GLY A 79 -0.34 27.72 -25.88
C GLY A 79 0.05 29.12 -26.35
N ILE A 80 0.52 29.98 -25.43
CA ILE A 80 0.99 31.34 -25.77
C ILE A 80 2.16 31.27 -26.76
N ALA A 81 3.15 30.42 -26.51
CA ALA A 81 4.32 30.29 -27.38
C ALA A 81 3.95 29.85 -28.80
N VAL A 82 3.01 28.90 -28.93
CA VAL A 82 2.52 28.43 -30.23
C VAL A 82 1.78 29.54 -30.97
N ILE A 83 0.91 30.29 -30.30
CA ILE A 83 0.21 31.44 -30.91
C ILE A 83 1.21 32.47 -31.44
N PHE A 84 2.21 32.86 -30.63
CA PHE A 84 3.24 33.80 -31.05
C PHE A 84 3.98 33.34 -32.32
N LYS A 85 4.30 32.05 -32.40
CA LYS A 85 4.96 31.47 -33.58
C LYS A 85 4.10 31.63 -34.84
N TRP A 86 2.82 31.28 -34.78
CA TRP A 86 1.92 31.36 -35.94
C TRP A 86 1.60 32.80 -36.34
N VAL A 87 1.42 33.69 -35.37
CA VAL A 87 1.19 35.11 -35.64
C VAL A 87 2.40 35.73 -36.33
N LYS A 88 3.61 35.49 -35.82
CA LYS A 88 4.84 35.98 -36.46
C LYS A 88 5.00 35.39 -37.87
N ALA A 89 4.72 34.10 -38.04
CA ALA A 89 4.75 33.48 -39.36
C ALA A 89 3.77 34.14 -40.33
N ALA A 90 2.56 34.50 -39.89
CA ALA A 90 1.56 35.15 -40.76
C ALA A 90 1.99 36.55 -41.26
N PHE A 91 2.81 37.28 -40.50
CA PHE A 91 3.30 38.61 -40.91
C PHE A 91 4.56 38.57 -41.77
N PHE A 92 5.37 37.51 -41.66
CA PHE A 92 6.63 37.35 -42.39
C PHE A 92 6.57 36.19 -43.40
N SER A 93 5.37 35.69 -43.69
CA SER A 93 5.07 34.74 -44.76
C SER A 93 4.94 35.46 -46.10
#